data_AF-A0A8F1IGG7-F1
#
_entry.id   AF-A0A8F1IGG7-F1
#
_cell.length_a   1.000
_cell.length_b   1.000
_cell.length_c   1.000
_cell.angle_alpha   90.00
_cell.angle_beta   90.00
_cell.angle_gamma   90.00
#
_symmetry.space_group_name_H-M   'P 1'
#
loop_
_entity.id
_entity.type
_entity.pdbx_description
1 polymer ?
#
loop_
_entity_poly.entity_id
_entity_poly.type
_entity_poly.pdbx_seq_one_letter_code
_entity_poly.pdbx_strand_id
1 'polypeptide(L)'
;MSDPQQISALEASHLAYDVFIFTVETLSGSPESQCEAMGDYNTAWELRDDALAGHYLIGSGLFTEQQQSAVVAFLAAVHPVPVNDMPAGSGRAPNLAAMQHPAWEPIRSLSKDLLAVLASATEANRAFLAAQANAP
;
A
#
# COMPACT_ATOMS: atom_id res chain seq x y z
N MET A 1 -30.12 14.84 12.60
CA MET A 1 -30.18 13.63 11.77
C MET A 1 -28.75 13.33 11.34
N SER A 2 -28.13 12.32 11.95
CA SER A 2 -26.82 11.84 11.50
C SER A 2 -27.02 11.11 10.19
N ASP A 3 -26.17 11.36 9.21
CA ASP A 3 -26.21 10.69 7.92
C ASP A 3 -25.93 9.19 8.13
N PRO A 4 -26.85 8.27 7.77
CA PRO A 4 -26.65 6.84 7.94
C PRO A 4 -25.50 6.25 7.09
N GLN A 5 -24.85 7.06 6.24
CA GLN A 5 -23.72 6.64 5.40
C GLN A 5 -22.35 7.06 5.92
N GLN A 6 -22.25 7.65 7.12
CA GLN A 6 -20.97 8.11 7.64
C GLN A 6 -20.17 6.96 8.25
N ILE A 7 -19.13 6.50 7.54
CA ILE A 7 -18.17 5.53 8.06
C ILE A 7 -17.53 6.05 9.35
N SER A 8 -17.33 5.17 10.32
CA SER A 8 -16.64 5.55 11.57
C SER A 8 -15.16 5.85 11.31
N ALA A 9 -14.52 6.66 12.16
CA ALA A 9 -13.08 6.92 12.03
C ALA A 9 -12.24 5.62 12.16
N LEU A 10 -12.70 4.67 12.98
CA LEU A 10 -12.09 3.36 13.11
C LEU A 10 -12.20 2.57 11.79
N GLU A 11 -13.40 2.49 11.22
CA GLU A 11 -13.65 1.83 9.95
C GLU A 11 -12.86 2.46 8.80
N ALA A 12 -12.81 3.80 8.73
CA ALA A 12 -11.98 4.52 7.77
C ALA A 12 -10.50 4.15 7.90
N SER A 13 -9.98 4.00 9.13
CA SER A 13 -8.60 3.58 9.37
C SER A 13 -8.35 2.14 8.90
N HIS A 14 -9.32 1.24 9.12
CA HIS A 14 -9.23 -0.14 8.63
C HIS A 14 -9.28 -0.23 7.10
N LEU A 15 -10.12 0.56 6.44
CA LEU A 15 -10.18 0.62 4.98
C LEU A 15 -8.90 1.23 4.39
N ALA A 16 -8.38 2.30 5.00
CA ALA A 16 -7.10 2.89 4.60
C ALA A 16 -5.95 1.90 4.77
N TYR A 17 -5.96 1.09 5.84
CA TYR A 17 -4.99 0.02 6.04
C TYR A 17 -5.09 -1.06 4.95
N ASP A 18 -6.30 -1.45 4.55
CA ASP A 18 -6.52 -2.47 3.52
C ASP A 18 -5.95 -2.02 2.15
N VAL A 19 -6.17 -0.76 1.78
CA VAL A 19 -5.57 -0.18 0.57
C VAL A 19 -4.03 -0.12 0.69
N PHE A 20 -3.53 0.29 1.86
CA PHE A 20 -2.09 0.35 2.10
C PHE A 20 -1.44 -1.04 2.00
N ILE A 21 -2.02 -2.07 2.63
CA ILE A 21 -1.45 -3.41 2.60
C ILE A 21 -1.51 -4.01 1.20
N PHE A 22 -2.59 -3.79 0.44
CA PHE A 22 -2.65 -4.16 -0.98
C PHE A 22 -1.50 -3.54 -1.78
N THR A 23 -1.19 -2.27 -1.52
CA THR A 23 -0.10 -1.56 -2.19
C THR A 23 1.26 -2.17 -1.83
N VAL A 24 1.50 -2.46 -0.55
CA VAL A 24 2.75 -3.10 -0.09
C VAL A 24 2.89 -4.52 -0.66
N GLU A 25 1.81 -5.30 -0.67
CA GLU A 25 1.76 -6.63 -1.29
C GLU A 25 2.11 -6.54 -2.79
N THR A 26 1.53 -5.59 -3.50
CA THR A 26 1.82 -5.35 -4.92
C THR A 26 3.29 -4.95 -5.13
N LEU A 27 3.82 -4.02 -4.34
CA LEU A 27 5.21 -3.60 -4.41
C LEU A 27 6.20 -4.75 -4.13
N SER A 28 5.81 -5.78 -3.38
CA SER A 28 6.65 -6.95 -3.11
C SER A 28 6.81 -7.91 -4.30
N GLY A 29 5.92 -7.81 -5.30
CA GLY A 29 5.85 -8.69 -6.48
C GLY A 29 6.94 -8.47 -7.52
N SER A 30 6.82 -9.13 -8.68
CA SER A 30 7.64 -8.86 -9.87
C SER A 30 7.12 -7.63 -10.64
N PRO A 31 7.90 -7.03 -11.56
CA PRO A 31 7.41 -5.91 -12.38
C PRO A 31 6.11 -6.27 -13.12
N GLU A 32 6.02 -7.49 -13.65
CA GLU A 32 4.87 -7.99 -14.38
C GLU A 32 3.64 -8.12 -13.48
N SER A 33 3.81 -8.67 -12.28
CA SER A 33 2.72 -8.81 -11.30
C SER A 33 2.23 -7.45 -10.80
N GLN A 34 3.13 -6.48 -10.65
CA GLN A 34 2.78 -5.11 -10.28
C GLN A 34 1.90 -4.45 -11.34
N CYS A 35 2.31 -4.53 -12.60
CA CYS A 35 1.53 -3.97 -13.70
C CYS A 35 0.18 -4.67 -13.84
N GLU A 36 0.11 -5.99 -13.69
CA GLU A 36 -1.15 -6.73 -13.72
C GLU A 36 -2.10 -6.32 -12.59
N ALA A 37 -1.59 -6.21 -11.36
CA ALA A 37 -2.39 -5.80 -10.19
C ALA A 37 -2.96 -4.37 -10.33
N MET A 38 -2.22 -3.48 -10.97
CA MET A 38 -2.60 -2.08 -11.18
C MET A 38 -3.31 -1.82 -12.52
N GLY A 39 -3.58 -2.86 -13.32
CA GLY A 39 -4.32 -2.72 -14.59
C GLY A 39 -3.52 -2.08 -15.74
N ASP A 40 -2.19 -2.18 -15.69
CA ASP A 40 -1.28 -1.70 -16.75
C ASP A 40 -1.43 -0.19 -17.08
N TYR A 41 -1.78 0.63 -16.09
CA TYR A 41 -1.97 2.07 -16.22
C TYR A 41 -1.28 2.81 -15.08
N ASN A 42 -0.43 3.81 -15.38
CA ASN A 42 0.29 4.66 -14.42
C ASN A 42 0.92 3.96 -13.21
N THR A 43 1.31 2.69 -13.36
CA THR A 43 1.60 1.79 -12.24
C THR A 43 2.69 2.31 -11.31
N ALA A 44 3.77 2.86 -11.86
CA ALA A 44 4.88 3.37 -11.05
C ALA A 44 4.47 4.58 -10.20
N TRP A 45 3.68 5.50 -10.76
CA TRP A 45 3.24 6.69 -10.07
C TRP A 45 2.22 6.34 -8.98
N GLU A 46 1.21 5.54 -9.35
CA GLU A 46 0.13 5.12 -8.43
C GLU A 46 0.71 4.34 -7.25
N LEU A 47 1.55 3.33 -7.48
CA LEU A 47 2.14 2.54 -6.40
C LEU A 47 3.01 3.37 -5.45
N ARG A 48 3.73 4.38 -5.95
CA ARG A 48 4.49 5.27 -5.07
C ARG A 48 3.56 6.10 -4.21
N ASP A 49 2.57 6.74 -4.81
CA ASP A 49 1.70 7.69 -4.12
C ASP A 49 0.75 6.98 -3.15
N ASP A 50 0.21 5.82 -3.53
CA ASP A 50 -0.61 4.95 -2.66
C ASP A 50 0.21 4.40 -1.49
N ALA A 51 1.48 4.05 -1.72
CA ALA A 51 2.36 3.64 -0.62
C ALA A 51 2.60 4.81 0.34
N LEU A 52 2.86 6.02 -0.19
CA LEU A 52 3.04 7.22 0.61
C LEU A 52 1.78 7.63 1.39
N ALA A 53 0.59 7.31 0.90
CA ALA A 53 -0.66 7.50 1.65
C ALA A 53 -0.70 6.71 2.97
N GLY A 54 0.16 5.70 3.14
CA GLY A 54 0.37 5.00 4.41
C GLY A 54 0.74 5.92 5.58
N HIS A 55 1.22 7.14 5.34
CA HIS A 55 1.48 8.11 6.42
C HIS A 55 0.24 8.47 7.23
N TYR A 56 -0.96 8.37 6.64
CA TYR A 56 -2.22 8.64 7.35
C TYR A 56 -2.56 7.57 8.40
N LEU A 57 -1.90 6.40 8.35
CA LEU A 57 -2.08 5.33 9.33
C LEU A 57 -1.23 5.53 10.59
N ILE A 58 -0.27 6.45 10.57
CA ILE A 58 0.58 6.77 11.72
C ILE A 58 -0.27 7.43 12.81
N GLY A 59 -0.24 6.86 14.02
CA GLY A 59 -1.07 7.33 15.13
C GLY A 59 -2.54 6.90 15.08
N SER A 60 -2.94 6.06 14.11
CA SER A 60 -4.31 5.52 14.02
C SER A 60 -4.68 4.56 15.17
N GLY A 61 -3.66 4.05 15.89
CA GLY A 61 -3.83 3.00 16.91
C GLY A 61 -3.86 1.58 16.35
N LEU A 62 -3.76 1.39 15.02
CA LEU A 62 -3.69 0.07 14.38
C LEU A 62 -2.33 -0.62 14.53
N PHE A 63 -1.29 0.14 14.87
CA PHE A 63 0.08 -0.35 14.93
C PHE A 63 0.63 -0.38 16.35
N THR A 64 1.46 -1.40 16.60
CA THR A 64 2.48 -1.33 17.66
C THR A 64 3.55 -0.29 17.31
N GLU A 65 4.31 0.17 18.30
CA GLU A 65 5.42 1.12 18.07
C GLU A 65 6.45 0.59 17.05
N GLN A 66 6.74 -0.71 17.10
CA GLN A 66 7.65 -1.37 16.15
C GLN A 66 7.10 -1.33 14.73
N GLN A 67 5.83 -1.70 14.55
CA GLN A 67 5.16 -1.67 13.23
C GLN A 67 5.10 -0.25 12.68
N GLN A 68 4.75 0.72 13.52
CA GLN A 68 4.71 2.14 13.13
C GLN A 68 6.09 2.62 12.66
N SER A 69 7.15 2.25 13.39
CA SER A 69 8.53 2.60 13.01
C SER A 69 8.94 1.96 11.67
N ALA A 70 8.54 0.71 11.44
CA ALA A 70 8.79 0.01 10.18
C ALA A 70 8.05 0.67 9.00
N VAL A 71 6.79 1.08 9.19
CA VAL A 71 6.04 1.84 8.18
C VAL A 71 6.76 3.15 7.88
N VAL A 72 7.13 3.94 8.88
CA VAL A 72 7.86 5.21 8.65
C VAL A 72 9.16 5.00 7.87
N ALA A 73 9.94 3.97 8.20
CA ALA A 73 11.16 3.63 7.47
C ALA A 73 10.89 3.25 6.00
N PHE A 74 9.83 2.47 5.76
CA PHE A 74 9.39 2.11 4.42
C PHE A 74 8.96 3.34 3.60
N LEU A 75 8.15 4.23 4.18
CA LEU A 75 7.71 5.47 3.52
C LEU A 75 8.90 6.35 3.16
N ALA A 76 9.89 6.47 4.05
CA ALA A 76 11.11 7.23 3.79
C ALA A 76 11.93 6.63 2.62
N ALA A 77 11.90 5.31 2.43
CA ALA A 77 12.57 4.65 1.30
C ALA A 77 11.80 4.80 -0.02
N VAL A 78 10.45 4.77 0.02
CA VAL A 78 9.61 4.95 -1.18
C VAL A 78 9.62 6.39 -1.69
N HIS A 79 9.66 7.38 -0.78
CA HIS A 79 9.59 8.80 -1.12
C HIS A 79 10.57 9.26 -2.24
N PRO A 80 11.87 8.88 -2.22
CA PRO A 80 12.83 9.30 -3.24
C PRO A 80 12.75 8.52 -4.57
N VAL A 81 11.81 7.57 -4.75
CA VAL A 81 11.72 6.82 -6.01
C VAL A 81 11.37 7.77 -7.18
N PRO A 82 12.19 7.83 -8.25
CA PRO A 82 12.12 8.88 -9.27
C PRO A 82 11.08 8.57 -10.36
N VAL A 83 9.83 8.32 -9.99
CA VAL A 83 8.80 7.85 -10.95
C VAL A 83 8.49 8.88 -12.06
N ASN A 84 8.80 10.16 -11.83
CA ASN A 84 8.64 11.21 -12.83
C ASN A 84 9.71 11.13 -13.95
N ASP A 85 10.82 10.44 -13.68
CA ASP A 85 11.89 10.20 -14.65
C ASP A 85 11.72 8.84 -15.35
N MET A 86 10.72 8.05 -14.96
CA MET A 86 10.40 6.74 -15.54
C MET A 86 9.43 6.87 -16.73
N PRO A 87 9.43 5.89 -17.65
CA PRO A 87 8.40 5.82 -18.69
C PRO A 87 6.99 5.80 -18.08
N ALA A 88 6.05 6.51 -18.70
CA ALA A 88 4.65 6.51 -18.31
C ALA A 88 3.77 6.47 -19.56
N GLY A 89 2.54 6.00 -19.42
CA GLY A 89 1.59 5.95 -20.51
C GLY A 89 0.49 4.92 -20.32
N SER A 90 -0.40 4.86 -21.30
CA SER A 90 -1.44 3.84 -21.35
C SER A 90 -0.86 2.50 -21.83
N GLY A 91 -1.12 1.44 -21.06
CA GLY A 91 -0.85 0.07 -21.45
C GLY A 91 0.45 -0.52 -20.89
N ARG A 92 0.59 -1.83 -21.08
CA ARG A 92 1.57 -2.66 -20.38
C ARG A 92 3.03 -2.27 -20.62
N ALA A 93 3.41 -1.96 -21.87
CA ALA A 93 4.80 -1.75 -22.23
C ALA A 93 5.50 -0.60 -21.46
N PRO A 94 4.96 0.65 -21.45
CA PRO A 94 5.58 1.73 -20.68
C PRO A 94 5.56 1.47 -19.17
N ASN A 95 4.48 0.91 -18.64
CA ASN A 95 4.37 0.60 -17.20
C ASN A 95 5.36 -0.48 -16.76
N LEU A 96 5.54 -1.53 -17.57
CA LEU A 96 6.52 -2.57 -17.28
C LEU A 96 7.94 -2.01 -17.30
N ALA A 97 8.28 -1.17 -18.28
CA ALA A 97 9.58 -0.51 -18.34
C ALA A 97 9.82 0.39 -17.11
N ALA A 98 8.79 1.07 -16.61
CA ALA A 98 8.86 1.85 -15.37
C ALA A 98 9.10 0.96 -14.14
N MET A 99 8.35 -0.14 -14.02
CA MET A 99 8.50 -1.05 -12.87
C MET A 99 9.81 -1.84 -12.89
N GLN A 100 10.43 -2.02 -14.05
CA GLN A 100 11.77 -2.60 -14.19
C GLN A 100 12.91 -1.64 -13.79
N HIS A 101 12.61 -0.37 -13.47
CA HIS A 101 13.63 0.57 -13.05
C HIS A 101 14.33 0.11 -11.74
N PRO A 102 15.68 0.13 -11.67
CA PRO A 102 16.43 -0.41 -10.52
C PRO A 102 16.09 0.21 -9.16
N ALA A 103 15.60 1.46 -9.14
CA ALA A 103 15.13 2.12 -7.91
C ALA A 103 14.02 1.35 -7.17
N TRP A 104 13.30 0.45 -7.86
CA TRP A 104 12.29 -0.40 -7.24
C TRP A 104 12.86 -1.64 -6.53
N GLU A 105 14.09 -2.07 -6.83
CA GLU A 105 14.65 -3.30 -6.24
C GLU A 105 14.75 -3.26 -4.70
N PRO A 106 15.27 -2.16 -4.08
CA PRO A 106 15.26 -2.05 -2.63
C PRO A 106 13.83 -2.02 -2.07
N ILE A 107 12.91 -1.37 -2.78
CA ILE A 107 11.51 -1.26 -2.34
C ILE A 107 10.83 -2.62 -2.33
N ARG A 108 11.01 -3.45 -3.37
CA ARG A 108 10.47 -4.82 -3.40
C ARG A 108 10.93 -5.65 -2.20
N SER A 109 12.19 -5.49 -1.81
CA SER A 109 12.77 -6.21 -0.66
C SER A 109 12.19 -5.69 0.65
N LEU A 110 12.18 -4.36 0.83
CA LEU A 110 11.61 -3.71 2.01
C LEU A 110 10.10 -3.98 2.17
N SER A 111 9.36 -4.07 1.07
CA SER A 111 7.94 -4.45 1.08
C SER A 111 7.77 -5.85 1.66
N LYS A 112 8.58 -6.83 1.25
CA LYS A 112 8.50 -8.20 1.82
C LYS A 112 8.77 -8.20 3.32
N ASP A 113 9.78 -7.47 3.75
CA ASP A 113 10.12 -7.37 5.18
C ASP A 113 8.99 -6.66 5.96
N LEU A 114 8.42 -5.61 5.39
CA LEU A 114 7.31 -4.89 6.00
C LEU A 114 6.06 -5.78 6.14
N LEU A 115 5.73 -6.59 5.14
CA LEU A 115 4.61 -7.53 5.21
C LEU A 115 4.76 -8.50 6.39
N ALA A 116 5.99 -8.99 6.64
CA ALA A 116 6.26 -9.86 7.78
C ALA A 116 6.06 -9.13 9.12
N VAL A 117 6.50 -7.87 9.22
CA VAL A 117 6.32 -7.04 10.42
C VAL A 117 4.83 -6.72 10.67
N LEU A 118 4.08 -6.50 9.60
CA LEU A 118 2.66 -6.11 9.65
C LEU A 118 1.70 -7.30 9.75
N ALA A 119 2.17 -8.55 9.73
CA ALA A 119 1.32 -9.75 9.66
C ALA A 119 0.18 -9.75 10.70
N SER A 120 0.47 -9.43 11.97
CA SER A 120 -0.56 -9.39 13.02
C SER A 120 -1.56 -8.24 12.86
N ALA A 121 -1.12 -7.08 12.36
CA ALA A 121 -2.02 -5.96 12.05
C ALA A 121 -2.93 -6.30 10.86
N THR A 122 -2.39 -7.01 9.86
CA THR A 122 -3.15 -7.51 8.71
C THR A 122 -4.20 -8.52 9.12
N GLU A 123 -3.87 -9.47 10.00
CA GLU A 123 -4.84 -10.42 10.54
C GLU A 123 -5.98 -9.71 11.30
N ALA A 124 -5.64 -8.76 12.18
CA ALA A 124 -6.62 -7.99 12.93
C ALA A 124 -7.52 -7.15 12.00
N ASN A 125 -6.95 -6.54 10.96
CA ASN A 125 -7.69 -5.77 9.98
C ASN A 125 -8.70 -6.63 9.21
N ARG A 126 -8.25 -7.78 8.69
CA ARG A 126 -9.11 -8.72 7.95
C ARG A 126 -10.25 -9.24 8.84
N ALA A 127 -9.97 -9.54 10.10
CA ALA A 127 -10.98 -9.96 11.06
C ALA A 127 -12.04 -8.87 11.31
N PHE A 128 -11.62 -7.61 11.45
CA PHE A 128 -12.54 -6.48 11.61
C PHE A 128 -13.45 -6.30 10.39
N LEU A 129 -12.89 -6.27 9.18
CA LEU A 129 -13.68 -6.08 7.96
C LEU A 129 -14.63 -7.26 7.69
N ALA A 130 -14.21 -8.50 7.98
CA ALA A 130 -15.08 -9.66 7.88
C ALA A 130 -16.24 -9.61 8.88
N ALA A 131 -16.03 -9.08 10.09
CA ALA A 131 -17.11 -8.90 11.06
C ALA A 131 -18.13 -7.85 10.59
N GLN A 132 -17.68 -6.75 9.98
CA GLN A 132 -18.55 -5.71 9.42
C GLN A 132 -19.40 -6.24 8.26
N ALA A 133 -18.81 -7.03 7.35
CA ALA A 133 -19.54 -7.60 6.21
C ALA A 133 -20.64 -8.60 6.61
N ASN A 134 -20.52 -9.21 7.79
CA ASN A 134 -21.48 -10.18 8.34
C ASN A 134 -22.43 -9.56 9.38
N ALA A 135 -22.38 -8.24 9.59
CA ALA A 135 -23.32 -7.56 10.46
C ALA A 135 -24.73 -7.55 9.81
N PRO A 136 -25.79 -7.92 10.56
CA PRO A 136 -27.16 -8.01 10.04
C PRO A 136 -27.80 -6.65 9.69
#